data_AF-A0A957DV55-F1
#
_entry.id   AF-A0A957DV55-F1
#
_cell.length_a   1.000
_cell.length_b   1.000
_cell.length_c   1.000
_cell.angle_alpha   90.00
_cell.angle_beta   90.00
_cell.angle_gamma   90.00
#
_symmetry.space_group_name_H-M   'P 1'
#
loop_
_entity.id
_entity.type
_entity.pdbx_description
1 polymer ?
#
loop_
_entity_poly.entity_id
_entity_poly.type
_entity_poly.pdbx_seq_one_letter_code
_entity_poly.pdbx_strand_id
1 'polypeptide(L)'
;NYDEFASLKALQSVDMSDPEAIEAFKAEHYLDDEKLAELQTISLPAERKVQDYRSTYNDIRDWQRRQKSAEDKEQSTIDWDDVVFEVDLLKSQEINLDYILELIFEHNKKNKSKVDLVDEVRRVIRASLGNRAKESLVVDFINQTDLDNIGDKASVIEVFFAFAQAEQQREAEELISAESLNAEEARRYIGASLRREYASDSGK
;
A
#
# COMPACT_ATOMS: atom_id res chain seq x y z
N ASN A 1 15.74 -11.25 12.96
CA ASN A 1 16.69 -12.29 13.44
C ASN A 1 18.12 -12.09 12.99
N TYR A 2 18.49 -10.98 12.33
CA TYR A 2 19.89 -10.62 12.13
C TYR A 2 20.05 -9.16 12.52
N ASP A 3 20.66 -8.91 13.68
CA ASP A 3 20.84 -7.57 14.24
C ASP A 3 21.70 -6.70 13.31
N GLU A 4 22.68 -7.30 12.63
CA GLU A 4 23.51 -6.63 11.61
C GLU A 4 22.70 -6.10 10.43
N PHE A 5 21.71 -6.86 9.94
CA PHE A 5 20.84 -6.40 8.85
C PHE A 5 19.90 -5.28 9.33
N ALA A 6 19.44 -5.33 10.58
CA ALA A 6 18.64 -4.26 11.17
C ALA A 6 19.45 -2.96 11.27
N SER A 7 20.69 -3.03 11.74
CA SER A 7 21.62 -1.90 11.77
C SER A 7 21.90 -1.36 10.37
N LEU A 8 22.19 -2.23 9.40
CA LEU A 8 22.43 -1.81 8.01
C LEU A 8 21.21 -1.11 7.39
N LYS A 9 19.99 -1.59 7.70
CA LYS A 9 18.75 -0.97 7.22
C LYS A 9 18.52 0.39 7.89
N ALA A 10 18.74 0.49 9.20
CA ALA A 10 18.57 1.73 9.94
C ALA A 10 19.58 2.81 9.50
N LEU A 11 20.82 2.41 9.18
CA LEU A 11 21.86 3.29 8.65
C LEU A 11 21.42 4.09 7.41
N GLN A 12 20.51 3.55 6.58
CA GLN A 12 20.02 4.22 5.37
C GLN A 12 19.24 5.51 5.68
N SER A 13 18.76 5.68 6.91
CA SER A 13 17.96 6.83 7.35
C SER A 13 18.76 7.82 8.21
N VAL A 14 20.03 7.51 8.51
CA VAL A 14 20.89 8.35 9.36
C VAL A 14 21.49 9.48 8.54
N ASP A 15 21.47 10.70 9.09
CA ASP A 15 22.20 11.81 8.49
C ASP A 15 23.70 11.65 8.77
N MET A 16 24.41 11.12 7.78
CA MET A 16 25.86 10.90 7.86
C MET A 16 26.69 12.18 7.86
N SER A 17 26.07 13.35 7.73
CA SER A 17 26.74 14.65 7.89
C SER A 17 26.65 15.22 9.31
N ASP A 18 25.80 14.63 10.17
CA ASP A 18 25.58 15.04 11.55
C ASP A 18 26.33 14.11 12.52
N PRO A 19 27.42 14.57 13.17
CA PRO A 19 28.15 13.77 14.15
C PRO A 19 27.31 13.31 15.34
N GLU A 20 26.31 14.10 15.79
CA GLU A 20 25.46 13.72 16.92
C GLU A 20 24.56 12.54 16.52
N ALA A 21 23.99 12.57 15.31
CA ALA A 21 23.20 11.46 14.76
C ALA A 21 24.03 10.18 14.61
N ILE A 22 25.29 10.29 14.17
CA ILE A 22 26.20 9.14 14.03
C ILE A 22 26.53 8.52 15.39
N GLU A 23 26.87 9.33 16.40
CA GLU A 23 27.17 8.82 17.75
C GLU A 23 25.93 8.19 18.41
N ALA A 24 24.76 8.81 18.26
CA ALA A 24 23.49 8.24 18.74
C ALA A 24 23.21 6.88 18.09
N PHE A 25 23.39 6.77 16.77
CA PHE A 25 23.22 5.53 16.02
C PHE A 25 24.20 4.45 16.47
N LYS A 26 25.49 4.78 16.62
CA LYS A 26 26.50 3.84 17.14
C LYS A 26 26.16 3.34 18.53
N ALA A 27 25.66 4.20 19.42
CA ALA A 27 25.26 3.83 20.77
C ALA A 27 24.02 2.93 20.78
N GLU A 28 23.02 3.22 19.95
CA GLU A 28 21.79 2.42 19.84
C GLU A 28 22.06 1.01 19.28
N HIS A 29 22.95 0.91 18.29
CA HIS A 29 23.26 -0.33 17.59
C HIS A 29 24.53 -1.04 18.11
N TYR A 30 25.13 -0.53 19.18
CA TYR A 30 26.36 -1.05 19.80
C TYR A 30 27.54 -1.23 18.80
N LEU A 31 27.75 -0.22 17.95
CA LEU A 31 28.77 -0.21 16.89
C LEU A 31 29.99 0.63 17.29
N ASP A 32 31.17 0.18 16.88
CA ASP A 32 32.41 0.97 16.87
C ASP A 32 32.65 1.56 15.47
N ASP A 33 33.67 2.41 15.32
CA ASP A 33 33.98 3.09 14.06
C ASP A 33 34.37 2.10 12.94
N GLU A 34 34.99 0.98 13.30
CA GLU A 34 35.41 -0.06 12.35
C GLU A 34 34.19 -0.76 11.76
N LYS A 35 33.25 -1.21 12.60
CA LYS A 35 31.98 -1.82 12.16
C LYS A 35 31.09 -0.85 11.41
N LEU A 36 31.05 0.42 11.82
CA LEU A 36 30.32 1.45 11.09
C LEU A 36 30.88 1.59 9.67
N ALA A 37 32.21 1.63 9.52
CA ALA A 37 32.86 1.69 8.22
C ALA A 37 32.56 0.43 7.38
N GLU A 38 32.56 -0.77 7.96
CA GLU A 38 32.16 -2.00 7.28
C GLU A 38 30.72 -1.92 6.75
N LEU A 39 29.76 -1.50 7.58
CA LEU A 39 28.36 -1.34 7.16
C LEU A 39 28.21 -0.33 6.00
N GLN A 40 28.99 0.76 6.01
CA GLN A 40 28.98 1.75 4.94
C GLN A 40 29.49 1.21 3.59
N THR A 41 30.30 0.14 3.59
CA THR A 41 30.73 -0.49 2.34
C THR A 41 29.62 -1.31 1.67
N ILE A 42 28.60 -1.72 2.44
CA ILE A 42 27.51 -2.56 1.95
C ILE A 42 26.42 -1.68 1.34
N SER A 43 26.26 -1.75 0.02
CA SER A 43 25.21 -1.02 -0.69
C SER A 43 23.90 -1.81 -0.69
N LEU A 44 22.85 -1.23 -0.12
CA LEU A 44 21.48 -1.72 -0.25
C LEU A 44 20.77 -1.04 -1.43
N PRO A 45 19.83 -1.73 -2.10
CA PRO A 45 18.92 -1.07 -3.02
C PRO A 45 18.12 0.02 -2.28
N ALA A 46 17.93 1.17 -2.92
CA ALA A 46 17.06 2.22 -2.38
C ALA A 46 15.65 1.66 -2.13
N GLU A 47 15.00 2.09 -1.04
CA GLU A 47 13.65 1.67 -0.66
C GLU A 47 12.65 1.84 -1.82
N ARG A 48 12.79 2.94 -2.57
CA ARG A 48 11.97 3.21 -3.77
C ARG A 48 12.11 2.13 -4.85
N LYS A 49 13.33 1.61 -5.09
CA LYS A 49 13.55 0.50 -6.03
C LYS A 49 12.92 -0.79 -5.53
N VAL A 50 13.01 -1.05 -4.22
CA VAL A 50 12.38 -2.22 -3.60
C VAL A 50 10.85 -2.16 -3.76
N GLN A 51 10.24 -0.99 -3.53
CA GLN A 51 8.81 -0.78 -3.78
C GLN A 51 8.43 -0.99 -5.25
N ASP A 52 9.23 -0.47 -6.19
CA ASP A 52 8.98 -0.65 -7.62
C ASP A 52 9.02 -2.14 -8.04
N TYR A 53 9.98 -2.90 -7.49
CA TYR A 53 10.05 -4.36 -7.72
C TYR A 53 8.85 -5.08 -7.12
N ARG A 54 8.41 -4.71 -5.92
CA ARG A 54 7.22 -5.29 -5.27
C ARG A 54 5.95 -4.99 -6.07
N SER A 55 5.80 -3.77 -6.57
CA SER A 55 4.69 -3.40 -7.47
C SER A 55 4.69 -4.26 -8.73
N THR A 56 5.84 -4.37 -9.39
CA THR A 56 6.00 -5.16 -10.62
C THR A 56 5.69 -6.64 -10.38
N TYR A 57 6.16 -7.20 -9.26
CA TYR A 57 5.88 -8.58 -8.87
C TYR A 57 4.37 -8.82 -8.68
N ASN A 58 3.69 -7.91 -8.00
CA ASN A 58 2.22 -7.97 -7.84
C ASN A 58 1.50 -7.84 -9.18
N ASP A 59 1.97 -6.97 -10.08
CA ASP A 59 1.38 -6.80 -11.43
C ASP A 59 1.44 -8.11 -12.23
N ILE A 60 2.60 -8.76 -12.24
CA ILE A 60 2.80 -10.05 -12.93
C ILE A 60 1.88 -11.12 -12.35
N ARG A 61 1.81 -11.21 -11.01
CA ARG A 61 0.96 -12.17 -10.31
C ARG A 61 -0.52 -11.97 -10.64
N ASP A 62 -1.00 -10.73 -10.62
CA ASP A 62 -2.40 -10.41 -10.88
C ASP A 62 -2.75 -10.63 -12.35
N TRP A 63 -1.86 -10.28 -13.28
CA TRP A 63 -2.00 -10.60 -14.69
C TRP A 63 -2.11 -12.12 -14.90
N GLN A 64 -1.22 -12.90 -14.29
CA GLN A 64 -1.26 -14.36 -14.36
C GLN A 64 -2.56 -14.95 -13.84
N ARG A 65 -3.04 -14.46 -12.70
CA ARG A 65 -4.32 -14.90 -12.14
C ARG A 65 -5.48 -14.63 -13.11
N ARG A 66 -5.51 -13.45 -13.74
CA ARG A 66 -6.54 -13.11 -14.74
C ARG A 66 -6.45 -13.98 -15.99
N GLN A 67 -5.25 -14.25 -16.49
CA GLN A 67 -5.03 -15.13 -17.64
C GLN A 67 -5.49 -16.56 -17.38
N LYS A 68 -5.26 -17.10 -16.17
CA LYS A 68 -5.79 -18.42 -15.79
C LYS A 68 -7.32 -18.46 -15.69
N SER A 69 -7.97 -17.34 -15.40
CA SER A 69 -9.42 -17.22 -15.27
C SER A 69 -10.14 -16.81 -16.57
N ALA A 70 -9.41 -16.32 -17.58
CA ALA A 70 -9.96 -15.94 -18.87
C ALA A 70 -10.18 -17.16 -19.76
N GLU A 71 -11.28 -17.18 -20.52
CA GLU A 71 -11.58 -18.23 -21.50
C GLU A 71 -10.61 -18.16 -22.70
N ASP A 72 -10.21 -16.94 -23.08
CA ASP A 72 -9.19 -16.67 -24.10
C ASP A 72 -7.82 -16.54 -23.45
N LYS A 73 -7.11 -17.68 -23.33
CA LYS A 73 -5.70 -17.68 -22.94
C LYS A 73 -4.90 -16.96 -24.04
N GLU A 74 -4.45 -15.74 -23.80
CA GLU A 74 -3.31 -15.24 -24.56
C GLU A 74 -2.17 -16.24 -24.36
N GLN A 75 -1.69 -16.85 -25.45
CA GLN A 75 -0.61 -17.82 -25.39
C GLN A 75 0.68 -17.10 -25.00
N SER A 76 0.89 -16.93 -23.70
CA SER A 76 2.22 -16.70 -23.16
C SER A 76 3.11 -17.83 -23.64
N THR A 77 4.25 -17.48 -24.26
CA THR A 77 5.26 -18.45 -24.70
C THR A 77 6.09 -19.01 -23.55
N ILE A 78 5.86 -18.49 -22.34
CA ILE A 78 6.55 -18.87 -21.11
C ILE A 78 5.65 -19.87 -20.35
N ASP A 79 6.25 -20.96 -19.87
CA ASP A 79 5.59 -21.89 -18.95
C ASP A 79 5.63 -21.32 -17.53
N TRP A 80 4.46 -21.21 -16.90
CA TRP A 80 4.28 -20.66 -15.55
C TRP A 80 3.85 -21.69 -14.53
N ASP A 81 3.70 -22.96 -14.92
CA ASP A 81 3.22 -24.00 -14.02
C ASP A 81 4.27 -24.39 -12.97
N ASP A 82 5.56 -24.17 -13.27
CA ASP A 82 6.68 -24.39 -12.34
C ASP A 82 6.98 -23.18 -11.43
N VAL A 83 6.25 -22.07 -11.56
CA VAL A 83 6.48 -20.84 -10.80
C VAL A 83 5.46 -20.71 -9.67
N VAL A 84 5.93 -20.72 -8.42
CA VAL A 84 5.10 -20.49 -7.22
C VAL A 84 5.39 -19.08 -6.68
N PHE A 85 4.34 -18.25 -6.61
CA PHE A 85 4.43 -16.93 -6.01
C PHE A 85 4.41 -17.03 -4.48
N GLU A 86 5.39 -16.41 -3.82
CA GLU A 86 5.48 -16.31 -2.36
C GLU A 86 4.50 -15.25 -1.83
N VAL A 87 3.28 -15.67 -1.47
CA VAL A 87 2.20 -14.78 -1.02
C VAL A 87 2.31 -14.46 0.46
N ASP A 88 2.81 -15.38 1.29
CA ASP A 88 2.84 -15.19 2.74
C ASP A 88 3.88 -14.15 3.14
N LEU A 89 5.03 -14.13 2.48
CA LEU A 89 6.02 -13.06 2.67
C LEU A 89 5.44 -11.69 2.29
N LEU A 90 4.69 -11.60 1.17
CA LEU A 90 4.06 -10.34 0.75
C LEU A 90 3.06 -9.83 1.79
N LYS A 91 2.23 -10.72 2.34
CA LYS A 91 1.26 -10.38 3.39
C LYS A 91 1.95 -9.93 4.68
N SER A 92 3.04 -10.60 5.09
CA SER A 92 3.76 -10.24 6.32
C SER A 92 4.38 -8.84 6.30
N GLN A 93 4.62 -8.31 5.10
CA GLN A 93 5.23 -7.02 4.86
C GLN A 93 4.23 -6.00 4.27
N GLU A 94 2.94 -6.24 4.50
CA GLU A 94 1.87 -5.37 4.07
C GLU A 94 1.82 -4.13 4.96
N ILE A 95 1.76 -2.97 4.32
CA ILE A 95 1.53 -1.69 5.00
C ILE A 95 0.03 -1.54 5.28
N ASN A 96 -0.32 -1.06 6.47
CA ASN A 96 -1.69 -0.75 6.81
C ASN A 96 -2.15 0.55 6.12
N LEU A 97 -3.46 0.68 5.94
CA LEU A 97 -4.04 1.87 5.32
C LEU A 97 -3.75 3.13 6.15
N ASP A 98 -3.80 3.03 7.48
CA ASP A 98 -3.53 4.15 8.38
C ASP A 98 -2.15 4.77 8.14
N TYR A 99 -1.11 3.95 7.91
CA TYR A 99 0.22 4.46 7.58
C TYR A 99 0.23 5.18 6.23
N ILE A 100 -0.51 4.70 5.24
CA ILE A 100 -0.65 5.38 3.94
C ILE A 100 -1.34 6.75 4.14
N LEU A 101 -2.36 6.83 4.98
CA LEU A 101 -3.05 8.08 5.31
C LEU A 101 -2.13 9.05 6.07
N GLU A 102 -1.32 8.55 6.99
CA GLU A 102 -0.28 9.35 7.65
C GLU A 102 0.75 9.90 6.66
N LEU A 103 1.21 9.08 5.71
CA LEU A 103 2.12 9.53 4.65
C LEU A 103 1.49 10.63 3.80
N ILE A 104 0.21 10.51 3.47
CA ILE A 104 -0.54 11.55 2.74
C ILE A 104 -0.51 12.88 3.51
N PHE A 105 -0.79 12.82 4.81
CA PHE A 105 -0.78 14.01 5.67
C PHE A 105 0.63 14.64 5.75
N GLU A 106 1.65 13.84 6.08
CA GLU A 106 3.03 14.30 6.21
C GLU A 106 3.59 14.89 4.92
N HIS A 107 3.37 14.20 3.79
CA HIS A 107 3.80 14.67 2.49
C HIS A 107 3.07 15.97 2.13
N ASN A 108 1.75 16.09 2.34
CA ASN A 108 1.03 17.35 2.09
C ASN A 108 1.52 18.52 2.96
N LYS A 109 2.00 18.28 4.19
CA LYS A 109 2.58 19.33 5.03
C LYS A 109 3.95 19.79 4.53
N LYS A 110 4.76 18.87 3.97
CA LYS A 110 6.11 19.15 3.46
C LYS A 110 6.13 19.65 2.01
N ASN A 111 5.23 19.15 1.18
CA ASN A 111 5.13 19.39 -0.26
C ASN A 111 3.64 19.56 -0.66
N LYS A 112 3.30 20.72 -1.23
CA LYS A 112 1.93 21.06 -1.65
C LYS A 112 1.56 20.59 -3.06
N SER A 113 2.45 19.83 -3.72
CA SER A 113 2.17 19.25 -5.03
C SER A 113 1.26 18.03 -4.89
N LYS A 114 -0.03 18.22 -5.25
CA LYS A 114 -0.99 17.10 -5.31
C LYS A 114 -0.56 16.02 -6.32
N VAL A 115 0.09 16.40 -7.42
CA VAL A 115 0.55 15.46 -8.44
C VAL A 115 1.63 14.54 -7.88
N ASP A 116 2.66 15.09 -7.24
CA ASP A 116 3.73 14.29 -6.65
C ASP A 116 3.20 13.38 -5.54
N LEU A 117 2.27 13.91 -4.72
CA LEU A 117 1.61 13.14 -3.67
C LEU A 117 0.83 11.94 -4.25
N VAL A 118 0.03 12.17 -5.29
CA VAL A 118 -0.72 11.09 -5.96
C VAL A 118 0.22 10.03 -6.52
N ASP A 119 1.31 10.44 -7.17
CA ASP A 119 2.28 9.51 -7.76
C ASP A 119 3.02 8.68 -6.69
N GLU A 120 3.36 9.29 -5.55
CA GLU A 120 3.95 8.59 -4.42
C GLU A 120 2.97 7.60 -3.79
N VAL A 121 1.74 8.03 -3.51
CA VAL A 121 0.71 7.19 -2.90
C VAL A 121 0.32 6.02 -3.80
N ARG A 122 0.17 6.24 -5.12
CA ARG A 122 -0.07 5.16 -6.08
C ARG A 122 1.01 4.09 -6.02
N ARG A 123 2.28 4.49 -5.96
CA ARG A 123 3.41 3.56 -5.88
C ARG A 123 3.34 2.72 -4.60
N VAL A 124 3.12 3.38 -3.47
CA VAL A 124 2.99 2.74 -2.15
C VAL A 124 1.81 1.76 -2.12
N ILE A 125 0.65 2.16 -2.64
CA ILE A 125 -0.54 1.31 -2.71
C ILE A 125 -0.32 0.08 -3.61
N ARG A 126 0.27 0.25 -4.80
CA ARG A 126 0.49 -0.87 -5.75
C ARG A 126 1.50 -1.90 -5.25
N ALA A 127 2.43 -1.49 -4.39
CA ALA A 127 3.34 -2.40 -3.70
C ALA A 127 2.65 -3.23 -2.60
N SER A 128 1.49 -2.78 -2.09
CA SER A 128 0.71 -3.47 -1.05
C SER A 128 -0.39 -4.35 -1.66
N LEU A 129 -0.33 -5.65 -1.38
CA LEU A 129 -1.22 -6.64 -2.00
C LEU A 129 -2.72 -6.38 -1.76
N GLY A 130 -3.13 -6.10 -0.52
CA GLY A 130 -4.54 -5.92 -0.14
C GLY A 130 -5.06 -4.49 -0.28
N ASN A 131 -4.18 -3.50 -0.52
CA ASN A 131 -4.60 -2.12 -0.73
C ASN A 131 -4.74 -1.72 -2.19
N ARG A 132 -4.26 -2.54 -3.14
CA ARG A 132 -4.38 -2.23 -4.59
C ARG A 132 -5.80 -1.91 -5.04
N ALA A 133 -6.78 -2.64 -4.54
CA ALA A 133 -8.19 -2.42 -4.87
C ALA A 133 -8.73 -1.06 -4.37
N LYS A 134 -8.02 -0.39 -3.47
CA LYS A 134 -8.38 0.92 -2.90
C LYS A 134 -7.64 2.09 -3.59
N GLU A 135 -6.85 1.82 -4.62
CA GLU A 135 -6.04 2.86 -5.29
C GLU A 135 -6.90 4.04 -5.76
N SER A 136 -8.00 3.77 -6.47
CA SER A 136 -8.91 4.82 -6.96
C SER A 136 -9.47 5.62 -5.79
N LEU A 137 -10.01 4.95 -4.78
CA LEU A 137 -10.60 5.57 -3.60
C LEU A 137 -9.63 6.53 -2.89
N VAL A 138 -8.37 6.12 -2.70
CA VAL A 138 -7.36 6.98 -2.06
C VAL A 138 -6.94 8.13 -2.96
N VAL A 139 -6.82 7.91 -4.27
CA VAL A 139 -6.51 8.98 -5.23
C VAL A 139 -7.64 10.01 -5.29
N ASP A 140 -8.89 9.55 -5.31
CA ASP A 140 -10.07 10.40 -5.29
C ASP A 140 -10.15 11.19 -4.00
N PHE A 141 -9.85 10.57 -2.86
CA PHE A 141 -9.73 11.27 -1.58
C PHE A 141 -8.74 12.44 -1.65
N ILE A 142 -7.53 12.22 -2.17
CA ILE A 142 -6.50 13.27 -2.31
C ILE A 142 -6.96 14.41 -3.22
N ASN A 143 -7.64 14.07 -4.32
CA ASN A 143 -8.08 15.05 -5.30
C ASN A 143 -9.26 15.89 -4.81
N GLN A 144 -10.23 15.24 -4.17
CA GLN A 144 -11.51 15.84 -3.79
C GLN A 144 -11.50 16.48 -2.40
N THR A 145 -10.52 16.13 -1.55
CA THR A 145 -10.40 16.70 -0.20
C THR A 145 -9.43 17.88 -0.17
N ASP A 146 -9.76 18.88 0.63
CA ASP A 146 -8.82 19.93 1.03
C ASP A 146 -7.96 19.44 2.20
N LEU A 147 -6.80 18.87 1.86
CA LEU A 147 -5.85 18.32 2.82
C LEU A 147 -5.22 19.39 3.73
N ASP A 148 -5.33 20.68 3.40
CA ASP A 148 -4.74 21.75 4.20
C ASP A 148 -5.56 22.05 5.46
N ASN A 149 -6.88 21.80 5.40
CA ASN A 149 -7.80 21.95 6.53
C ASN A 149 -7.75 20.79 7.52
N ILE A 150 -6.98 19.74 7.21
CA ILE A 150 -6.79 18.63 8.13
C ILE A 150 -5.73 19.03 9.17
N GLY A 151 -6.15 19.00 10.44
CA GLY A 151 -5.36 19.49 11.56
C GLY A 151 -4.19 18.58 11.92
N ASP A 152 -4.46 17.28 12.03
CA ASP A 152 -3.49 16.28 12.49
C ASP A 152 -3.68 14.90 11.82
N LYS A 153 -2.78 13.98 12.17
CA LYS A 153 -2.77 12.60 11.68
C LYS A 153 -4.01 11.79 12.06
N ALA A 154 -4.62 12.05 13.22
CA ALA A 154 -5.84 11.34 13.59
C ALA A 154 -7.02 11.81 12.71
N SER A 155 -7.06 13.12 12.44
CA SER A 155 -8.09 13.76 11.64
C SER A 155 -8.08 13.26 10.19
N VAL A 156 -6.92 12.99 9.57
CA VAL A 156 -6.89 12.45 8.19
C VAL A 156 -7.57 11.10 8.10
N ILE A 157 -7.44 10.26 9.14
CA ILE A 157 -8.06 8.94 9.19
C ILE A 157 -9.58 9.08 9.27
N GLU A 158 -10.08 9.92 10.17
CA GLU A 158 -11.52 10.16 10.32
C GLU A 158 -12.15 10.74 9.04
N VAL A 159 -11.51 11.74 8.44
CA VAL A 159 -11.98 12.37 7.20
C VAL A 159 -11.98 11.39 6.03
N PHE A 160 -10.95 10.54 5.92
CA PHE A 160 -10.91 9.49 4.91
C PHE A 160 -12.04 8.47 5.08
N PHE A 161 -12.30 7.99 6.30
CA PHE A 161 -13.38 7.03 6.53
C PHE A 161 -14.76 7.64 6.26
N ALA A 162 -14.96 8.91 6.59
CA ALA A 162 -16.19 9.62 6.24
C ALA A 162 -16.37 9.74 4.71
N PHE A 163 -15.31 10.09 4.00
CA PHE A 163 -15.29 10.12 2.53
C PHE A 163 -15.60 8.73 1.93
N ALA A 164 -14.91 7.69 2.40
CA ALA A 164 -15.09 6.32 1.92
C ALA A 164 -16.50 5.77 2.17
N GLN A 165 -17.13 6.11 3.29
CA GLN A 165 -18.52 5.72 3.57
C GLN A 165 -19.51 6.42 2.63
N ALA A 166 -19.28 7.70 2.32
CA ALA A 166 -20.11 8.44 1.37
C ALA A 166 -19.99 7.85 -0.04
N GLU A 167 -18.77 7.58 -0.51
CA GLU A 167 -18.54 6.94 -1.81
C GLU A 167 -19.09 5.51 -1.86
N GLN A 168 -18.93 4.72 -0.79
CA GLN A 168 -19.52 3.38 -0.70
C GLN A 168 -21.05 3.41 -0.86
N GLN A 169 -21.73 4.37 -0.22
CA GLN A 169 -23.18 4.50 -0.36
C GLN A 169 -23.57 4.90 -1.79
N ARG A 170 -22.84 5.85 -2.39
CA ARG A 170 -23.06 6.32 -3.76
C ARG A 170 -22.89 5.19 -4.78
N GLU A 171 -21.79 4.45 -4.71
CA GLU A 171 -21.49 3.34 -5.62
C GLU A 171 -22.47 2.18 -5.46
N ALA A 172 -22.90 1.87 -4.23
CA ALA A 172 -23.92 0.85 -3.99
C ALA A 172 -25.28 1.23 -4.63
N GLU A 173 -25.69 2.50 -4.55
CA GLU A 173 -26.90 2.99 -5.19
C GLU A 173 -26.80 2.99 -6.71
N GLU A 174 -25.63 3.37 -7.24
CA GLU A 174 -25.34 3.34 -8.68
C GLU A 174 -25.45 1.91 -9.22
N LEU A 175 -24.84 0.93 -8.55
CA LEU A 175 -24.90 -0.49 -8.92
C LEU A 175 -26.34 -1.02 -8.92
N ILE A 176 -27.11 -0.72 -7.87
CA ILE A 176 -28.52 -1.16 -7.75
C ILE A 176 -29.36 -0.59 -8.88
N SER A 177 -29.16 0.69 -9.22
CA SER A 177 -29.88 1.38 -10.28
C SER A 177 -29.51 0.85 -11.66
N ALA A 178 -28.21 0.74 -11.95
CA ALA A 178 -27.68 0.30 -13.24
C ALA A 178 -28.17 -1.11 -13.60
N GLU A 179 -28.22 -2.02 -12.62
CA GLU A 179 -28.64 -3.40 -12.81
C GLU A 179 -30.13 -3.64 -12.50
N SER A 180 -30.90 -2.57 -12.21
CA SER A 180 -32.33 -2.64 -11.87
C SER A 180 -32.67 -3.68 -10.78
N LEU A 181 -31.83 -3.74 -9.74
CA LEU A 181 -31.94 -4.74 -8.67
C LEU A 181 -33.06 -4.40 -7.68
N ASN A 182 -33.50 -5.40 -6.92
CA ASN A 182 -34.32 -5.14 -5.74
C ASN A 182 -33.47 -4.40 -4.69
N ALA A 183 -33.80 -3.13 -4.46
CA ALA A 183 -32.97 -2.24 -3.64
C ALA A 183 -32.79 -2.69 -2.19
N GLU A 184 -33.84 -3.21 -1.54
CA GLU A 184 -33.77 -3.65 -0.14
C GLU A 184 -32.90 -4.89 0.00
N GLU A 185 -33.14 -5.88 -0.85
CA GLU A 185 -32.41 -7.14 -0.86
C GLU A 185 -30.93 -6.95 -1.25
N ALA A 186 -30.66 -6.11 -2.25
CA ALA A 186 -29.30 -5.78 -2.67
C ALA A 186 -28.53 -5.07 -1.56
N ARG A 187 -29.11 -4.06 -0.89
CA ARG A 187 -28.46 -3.38 0.25
C ARG A 187 -28.15 -4.35 1.38
N ARG A 188 -29.09 -5.25 1.70
CA ARG A 188 -28.88 -6.28 2.72
C ARG A 188 -27.74 -7.23 2.34
N TYR A 189 -27.71 -7.67 1.08
CA TYR A 189 -26.67 -8.55 0.57
C TYR A 189 -25.29 -7.89 0.54
N ILE A 190 -25.19 -6.66 0.04
CA ILE A 190 -23.95 -5.86 0.03
C ILE A 190 -23.44 -5.69 1.47
N GLY A 191 -24.30 -5.23 2.40
CA GLY A 191 -23.90 -5.06 3.80
C GLY A 191 -23.50 -6.37 4.50
N ALA A 192 -24.16 -7.48 4.18
CA ALA A 192 -23.75 -8.80 4.68
C ALA A 192 -22.41 -9.26 4.10
N SER A 193 -22.17 -9.02 2.80
CA SER A 193 -20.94 -9.40 2.10
C SER A 193 -19.75 -8.58 2.57
N LEU A 194 -19.92 -7.26 2.77
CA LEU A 194 -18.90 -6.39 3.34
C LEU A 194 -18.49 -6.83 4.76
N ARG A 195 -19.45 -7.19 5.61
CA ARG A 195 -19.16 -7.74 6.95
C ARG A 195 -18.46 -9.11 6.92
N ARG A 196 -18.65 -9.88 5.84
CA ARG A 196 -17.97 -11.16 5.63
C ARG A 196 -16.65 -11.02 4.90
N GLU A 197 -16.36 -9.85 4.33
CA GLU A 197 -15.23 -9.54 3.45
C GLU A 197 -15.22 -10.31 2.12
N TYR A 198 -16.31 -11.01 1.76
CA TYR A 198 -16.49 -11.65 0.45
C TYR A 198 -17.98 -11.83 0.10
N ALA A 199 -18.27 -11.91 -1.20
CA ALA A 199 -19.59 -12.27 -1.74
C ALA A 199 -19.64 -13.77 -2.04
N SER A 200 -20.83 -14.38 -1.89
CA SER A 200 -21.06 -15.81 -2.09
C SER A 200 -22.36 -16.04 -2.82
N ASP A 201 -22.32 -16.91 -3.83
CA ASP A 201 -23.50 -17.37 -4.57
C ASP A 201 -24.31 -18.43 -3.79
N SER A 202 -23.68 -19.02 -2.76
CA SER A 202 -24.34 -19.93 -1.84
C SER A 202 -25.32 -19.16 -0.96
N GLY A 203 -26.63 -19.26 -1.24
CA GLY A 203 -27.68 -18.70 -0.39
C GLY A 203 -27.67 -19.35 1.00
N LYS A 204 -27.69 -18.54 2.05
CA LYS A 204 -28.03 -18.96 3.42
C LYS A 204 -29.27 -18.21 3.86
#